data_AF-A0A2M9ZGV5-F1
#
_entry.id   AF-A0A2M9ZGV5-F1
#
_cell.length_a   1.000
_cell.length_b   1.000
_cell.length_c   1.000
_cell.angle_alpha   90.00
_cell.angle_beta   90.00
_cell.angle_gamma   90.00
#
_symmetry.space_group_name_H-M   'P 1'
#
loop_
_entity.id
_entity.type
_entity.pdbx_description
1 polymer ?
#
loop_
_entity_poly.entity_id
_entity_poly.type
_entity_poly.pdbx_seq_one_letter_code
_entity_poly.pdbx_strand_id
1 'polypeptide(L)'
;MNSEILKPSVAGIPVEYLLILACIVFSIGVAGVLFRRSAVVIFMSVELMLNSVNLVFVVFSKALHQVQGEVVVFFVMAIAAAEAAIGLALVVAIHRKKKTSFVDEMNLMKW
;
A
#
# COMPACT_ATOMS: atom_id res chain seq x y z
N MET A 1 19.79 16.91 31.85
CA MET A 1 19.25 15.54 31.68
C MET A 1 18.55 15.55 30.33
N ASN A 2 19.29 15.19 29.28
CA ASN A 2 18.96 15.54 27.90
C ASN A 2 17.89 14.59 27.35
N SER A 3 16.79 15.16 26.87
CA SER A 3 15.66 14.48 26.23
C SER A 3 16.00 13.85 24.88
N GLU A 4 17.25 13.91 24.42
CA GLU A 4 17.72 13.31 23.17
C GLU A 4 17.97 11.79 23.26
N ILE A 5 18.08 11.22 24.47
CA ILE A 5 18.48 9.81 24.68
C ILE A 5 17.32 8.81 24.49
N LEU A 6 16.07 9.25 24.36
CA LEU A 6 14.88 8.37 24.32
C LEU A 6 14.04 8.49 23.03
N LYS A 7 14.59 9.02 21.94
CA LYS A 7 13.89 8.96 20.65
C LYS A 7 14.15 7.62 19.98
N PRO A 8 13.12 6.79 19.74
CA PRO A 8 13.31 5.54 19.01
C PRO A 8 13.88 5.88 17.63
N SER A 9 15.02 5.27 17.31
CA SER A 9 15.73 5.45 16.05
C SER A 9 16.01 4.09 15.43
N VAL A 10 15.89 4.03 14.11
CA VAL A 10 16.18 2.83 13.32
C VAL A 10 17.38 3.17 12.45
N ALA A 11 18.49 2.46 12.64
CA ALA A 11 19.74 2.70 11.90
C ALA A 11 20.24 4.16 11.94
N GLY A 12 20.07 4.85 13.08
CA GLY A 12 20.45 6.25 13.25
C GLY A 12 19.46 7.27 12.67
N ILE A 13 18.34 6.82 12.11
CA ILE A 13 17.27 7.67 11.58
C ILE A 13 16.11 7.72 12.59
N PRO A 14 15.64 8.91 13.00
CA PRO A 14 14.47 9.04 13.85
C PRO A 14 13.22 8.42 13.22
N VAL A 15 12.45 7.66 14.02
CA VAL A 15 11.22 6.98 13.58
C VAL A 15 10.19 7.96 12.99
N GLU A 16 10.14 9.19 13.52
CA GLU A 16 9.28 10.27 13.03
C GLU A 16 9.39 10.48 11.51
N TYR A 17 10.60 10.47 10.94
CA TYR A 17 10.80 10.65 9.50
C TYR A 17 10.27 9.48 8.67
N LEU A 18 10.45 8.25 9.17
CA LEU A 18 9.98 7.04 8.50
C LEU A 18 8.44 6.95 8.52
N LEU A 19 7.81 7.41 9.61
CA LEU A 19 6.35 7.50 9.71
C LEU A 19 5.79 8.59 8.81
N ILE A 20 6.44 9.75 8.73
CA ILE A 20 6.05 10.82 7.78
C ILE A 20 6.15 10.30 6.34
N LEU A 21 7.24 9.60 6.00
CA LEU A 21 7.39 8.97 4.69
C LEU A 21 6.23 7.99 4.40
N ALA A 22 5.89 7.12 5.35
CA ALA A 22 4.76 6.21 5.21
C ALA A 22 3.45 6.98 4.96
N CYS A 23 3.17 8.02 5.74
CA CYS A 23 1.98 8.87 5.55
C CYS A 23 1.94 9.53 4.16
N ILE A 24 3.07 10.01 3.66
CA ILE A 24 3.17 10.61 2.31
C ILE A 24 2.85 9.56 1.25
N VAL A 25 3.49 8.39 1.31
CA VAL A 25 3.30 7.30 0.34
C VAL A 25 1.85 6.79 0.37
N PHE A 26 1.27 6.64 1.57
CA PHE A 26 -0.12 6.24 1.73
C PHE A 26 -1.08 7.27 1.12
N SER A 27 -0.84 8.56 1.37
CA SER A 27 -1.66 9.65 0.84
C SER A 27 -1.59 9.72 -0.69
N ILE A 28 -0.42 9.45 -1.28
CA ILE A 28 -0.27 9.33 -2.74
C ILE A 28 -1.10 8.16 -3.27
N GLY A 29 -1.09 7.02 -2.58
CA GLY A 29 -1.95 5.87 -2.90
C GLY A 29 -3.43 6.23 -2.83
N VAL A 30 -3.88 6.89 -1.76
CA VAL A 30 -5.27 7.36 -1.62
C VAL A 30 -5.65 8.31 -2.76
N ALA A 31 -4.81 9.29 -3.08
CA ALA A 31 -5.02 10.19 -4.20
C ALA A 31 -5.11 9.42 -5.54
N GLY A 32 -4.27 8.40 -5.71
CA GLY A 32 -4.32 7.50 -6.86
C GLY A 32 -5.66 6.77 -6.97
N VAL A 33 -6.19 6.22 -5.88
CA VAL A 33 -7.51 5.56 -5.86
C VAL A 33 -8.64 6.53 -6.21
N LEU A 34 -8.61 7.76 -5.68
CA LEU A 34 -9.69 8.73 -5.85
C LEU A 34 -9.71 9.42 -7.22
N PHE A 35 -8.54 9.71 -7.79
CA PHE A 35 -8.46 10.53 -9.01
C PHE A 35 -8.28 9.71 -10.29
N ARG A 36 -7.95 8.42 -10.21
CA ARG A 36 -7.66 7.60 -11.40
C ARG A 36 -8.91 6.83 -11.81
N ARG A 37 -9.14 6.80 -13.13
CA ARG A 37 -10.26 6.07 -13.74
C ARG A 37 -9.86 4.69 -14.27
N SER A 38 -8.57 4.47 -14.51
CA SER A 38 -8.07 3.19 -14.99
C SER A 38 -8.01 2.20 -13.84
N ALA A 39 -8.70 1.05 -14.00
CA ALA A 39 -8.71 -0.01 -13.01
C ALA A 39 -7.31 -0.48 -12.63
N VAL A 40 -6.39 -0.59 -13.60
CA VAL A 40 -4.98 -0.97 -13.36
C VAL A 40 -4.29 0.03 -12.43
N VAL A 41 -4.50 1.33 -12.65
CA VAL A 41 -3.86 2.38 -11.85
C VAL A 41 -4.45 2.43 -10.45
N ILE A 42 -5.76 2.17 -10.31
CA ILE A 42 -6.39 2.03 -8.99
C ILE A 42 -5.78 0.84 -8.24
N PHE A 43 -5.64 -0.33 -8.87
CA PHE A 43 -4.96 -1.49 -8.25
C PHE A 43 -3.53 -1.14 -7.81
N MET A 44 -2.74 -0.52 -8.68
CA MET A 44 -1.38 -0.09 -8.33
C MET A 44 -1.35 0.89 -7.15
N SER A 45 -2.38 1.72 -7.02
CA SER A 45 -2.50 2.67 -5.91
C SER A 45 -2.83 1.96 -4.59
N VAL A 46 -3.67 0.92 -4.62
CA VAL A 46 -3.95 0.05 -3.46
C VAL A 46 -2.68 -0.69 -3.02
N GLU A 47 -1.92 -1.25 -3.96
CA GLU A 47 -0.63 -1.89 -3.67
C GLU A 47 0.36 -0.91 -3.01
N LEU A 48 0.40 0.34 -3.47
CA LEU A 48 1.22 1.38 -2.87
C LEU A 48 0.78 1.72 -1.43
N MET A 49 -0.53 1.74 -1.17
CA MET A 49 -1.07 1.91 0.19
C MET A 49 -0.68 0.76 1.11
N LEU A 50 -0.80 -0.49 0.65
CA LEU A 50 -0.38 -1.69 1.40
C LEU A 50 1.13 -1.68 1.68
N ASN A 51 1.95 -1.24 0.73
CA ASN A 51 3.38 -1.10 0.93
C ASN A 51 3.74 -0.03 1.98
N SER A 52 2.99 1.07 2.06
CA SER A 52 3.17 2.05 3.12
C SER A 52 2.85 1.47 4.50
N VAL A 53 1.77 0.70 4.62
CA VAL A 53 1.42 0.01 5.88
C VAL A 53 2.51 -0.99 6.28
N ASN A 54 3.09 -1.72 5.31
CA ASN A 54 4.23 -2.59 5.56
C ASN A 54 5.46 -1.84 6.07
N LEU A 55 5.75 -0.65 5.53
CA LEU A 55 6.82 0.20 6.05
C LEU A 55 6.60 0.54 7.53
N VAL A 56 5.38 0.89 7.92
CA VAL A 56 5.04 1.17 9.34
C VAL A 56 5.31 -0.05 10.22
N PHE A 57 4.91 -1.24 9.78
CA PHE A 57 5.18 -2.49 10.53
C PHE A 57 6.67 -2.78 10.69
N VAL A 58 7.47 -2.63 9.64
CA VAL A 58 8.93 -2.81 9.73
C VAL A 58 9.56 -1.77 10.66
N VAL A 59 9.13 -0.51 10.58
CA VAL A 59 9.65 0.57 11.43
C VAL A 59 9.40 0.27 12.90
N PHE A 60 8.18 -0.12 13.27
CA PHE A 60 7.87 -0.48 14.66
C PHE A 60 8.55 -1.78 15.09
N SER A 61 8.66 -2.77 14.21
CA SER A 61 9.41 -4.00 14.46
C SER A 61 10.85 -3.71 14.84
N LYS A 62 11.53 -2.82 14.11
CA LYS A 62 12.91 -2.39 14.41
C LYS A 62 12.99 -1.51 15.65
N ALA A 63 12.08 -0.57 15.82
CA ALA A 63 12.09 0.36 16.97
C ALA A 63 11.82 -0.34 18.31
N LEU A 64 11.01 -1.39 18.32
CA LEU A 64 10.65 -2.17 19.51
C LEU A 64 11.50 -3.44 19.69
N HIS A 65 12.47 -3.69 18.78
CA HIS A 65 13.29 -4.90 18.76
C HIS A 65 12.47 -6.20 18.76
N GLN A 66 11.37 -6.20 18.01
CA GLN A 66 10.35 -7.24 18.00
C GLN A 66 10.09 -7.73 16.58
N VAL A 67 10.27 -9.02 16.30
CA VAL A 67 10.15 -9.60 14.94
C VAL A 67 8.71 -9.73 14.44
N GLN A 68 7.71 -9.50 15.30
CA GLN A 68 6.30 -9.69 14.96
C GLN A 68 5.85 -8.82 13.78
N GLY A 69 6.33 -7.58 13.68
CA GLY A 69 5.99 -6.70 12.55
C GLY A 69 6.58 -7.19 11.22
N GLU A 70 7.79 -7.72 11.21
CA GLU A 70 8.39 -8.36 10.02
C GLU A 70 7.59 -9.59 9.57
N VAL A 71 7.12 -10.41 10.50
CA VAL A 71 6.27 -11.57 10.18
C VAL A 71 4.97 -11.14 9.50
N VAL A 72 4.31 -10.09 10.01
CA VAL A 72 3.09 -9.54 9.39
C VAL A 72 3.35 -9.04 7.97
N VAL A 73 4.48 -8.36 7.74
CA VAL A 73 4.87 -7.86 6.41
C VAL A 73 5.00 -9.00 5.40
N PHE A 74 5.55 -10.15 5.78
CA PHE A 74 5.60 -11.33 4.91
C PHE A 74 4.21 -11.83 4.52
N PHE A 75 3.26 -11.87 5.46
CA PHE A 75 1.87 -12.24 5.14
C PHE A 75 1.21 -11.22 4.22
N VAL A 76 1.39 -9.92 4.46
CA VAL A 76 0.85 -8.87 3.59
C VAL A 76 1.43 -8.99 2.18
N MET A 77 2.74 -9.24 2.02
CA MET A 77 3.34 -9.46 0.70
C MET A 77 2.77 -10.69 -0.03
N ALA A 78 2.52 -11.78 0.69
CA ALA A 78 1.90 -12.98 0.11
C ALA A 78 0.46 -12.73 -0.34
N ILE A 79 -0.33 -12.02 0.47
CA ILE A 79 -1.71 -11.63 0.13
C ILE A 79 -1.73 -10.65 -1.04
N ALA A 80 -0.86 -9.63 -1.03
CA ALA A 80 -0.71 -8.67 -2.12
C ALA A 80 -0.37 -9.36 -3.45
N ALA A 81 0.55 -10.34 -3.43
CA ALA A 81 0.87 -11.11 -4.63
C ALA A 81 -0.35 -11.90 -5.16
N ALA A 82 -1.14 -12.51 -4.27
CA ALA A 82 -2.35 -13.22 -4.64
C ALA A 82 -3.45 -12.27 -5.16
N GLU A 83 -3.65 -11.13 -4.50
CA GLU A 83 -4.60 -10.09 -4.89
C GLU A 83 -4.24 -9.52 -6.27
N ALA A 84 -2.98 -9.11 -6.50
CA ALA A 84 -2.53 -8.56 -7.77
C ALA A 84 -2.69 -9.55 -8.93
N ALA A 85 -2.44 -10.85 -8.70
CA ALA A 85 -2.65 -11.89 -9.71
C ALA A 85 -4.15 -11.99 -10.11
N ILE A 86 -5.04 -12.02 -9.12
CA ILE A 86 -6.49 -12.11 -9.35
C ILE A 86 -7.03 -10.82 -9.96
N GLY A 87 -6.62 -9.67 -9.44
CA GLY A 87 -7.04 -8.33 -9.89
C GLY A 87 -6.65 -8.08 -11.34
N LEU A 88 -5.40 -8.37 -11.71
CA LEU A 88 -4.95 -8.22 -13.10
C LEU A 88 -5.65 -9.20 -14.04
N ALA A 89 -5.84 -10.46 -13.63
CA ALA A 89 -6.58 -11.44 -14.42
C ALA A 89 -8.02 -10.97 -14.70
N LEU A 90 -8.68 -10.39 -13.70
CA LEU A 90 -10.02 -9.81 -13.85
C LEU A 90 -10.02 -8.60 -14.80
N VAL A 91 -9.07 -7.69 -14.66
CA VAL A 91 -8.96 -6.52 -15.55
C VAL A 91 -8.74 -6.95 -17.00
N VAL A 92 -7.87 -7.94 -17.24
CA VAL A 92 -7.64 -8.48 -18.59
C VAL A 92 -8.91 -9.13 -19.14
N ALA A 93 -9.64 -9.91 -18.33
CA ALA A 93 -10.90 -10.53 -18.75
C ALA A 93 -11.95 -9.49 -19.16
N ILE A 94 -12.07 -8.40 -18.40
CA ILE A 94 -12.97 -7.28 -18.70
C ILE A 94 -12.51 -6.55 -19.97
N HIS A 95 -11.21 -6.27 -20.08
CA HIS A 95 -10.65 -5.58 -21.25
C HIS A 95 -10.88 -6.35 -22.54
N ARG A 96 -10.80 -7.69 -22.51
CA ARG A 96 -11.13 -8.55 -23.67
C ARG A 96 -12.59 -8.43 -24.12
N LYS A 97 -13.52 -8.15 -23.20
CA LYS A 97 -14.96 -8.04 -23.49
C LYS A 97 -15.39 -6.62 -23.86
N LYS A 98 -14.82 -5.60 -23.21
CA LYS A 98 -15.25 -4.21 -23.35
C LYS A 98 -14.25 -3.29 -24.08
N LYS A 99 -13.04 -3.77 -24.40
CA LYS A 99 -11.92 -2.99 -25.00
C LYS A 99 -11.51 -1.74 -24.20
N THR A 100 -11.95 -1.63 -22.96
CA THR A 100 -11.72 -0.50 -22.05
C THR A 100 -11.43 -1.05 -20.66
N SER A 101 -10.59 -0.34 -19.91
CA SER A 101 -10.27 -0.63 -18.50
C SER A 101 -10.69 0.51 -17.57
N PHE A 102 -11.54 1.43 -18.06
CA PHE A 102 -12.06 2.54 -17.28
C PHE A 102 -13.23 2.09 -16.40
N VAL A 103 -13.13 2.37 -15.11
CA VAL A 103 -14.13 1.94 -14.11
C VAL A 103 -15.48 2.61 -14.33
N ASP A 104 -15.50 3.86 -14.80
CA ASP A 104 -16.73 4.62 -15.07
C ASP A 104 -17.61 3.98 -16.16
N GLU A 105 -17.01 3.20 -17.07
CA GLU A 105 -17.70 2.54 -18.19
C GLU A 105 -18.26 1.15 -17.80
N MET A 106 -17.97 0.69 -16.59
CA MET A 106 -18.47 -0.58 -16.04
C MET A 106 -19.87 -0.42 -15.41
N ASN A 107 -20.77 0.26 -16.11
CA ASN A 107 -22.05 0.72 -15.56
C ASN A 107 -23.26 -0.20 -15.85
N LEU A 108 -23.06 -1.51 -15.87
CA LEU A 108 -24.07 -2.48 -16.32
C LEU A 108 -25.28 -2.64 -15.38
N MET A 109 -25.17 -2.18 -14.12
CA MET A 109 -26.21 -2.34 -13.10
C MET A 109 -26.85 -1.02 -12.66
N LYS A 110 -26.70 0.07 -13.43
CA LYS A 110 -27.52 1.26 -13.19
C LYS A 110 -28.92 1.04 -13.77
N TRP A 111 -29.93 1.24 -12.91
CA TRP A 111 -31.34 1.32 -13.27
C TRP A 111 -31.61 2.63 -13.99
#